data_AF-A0A067LTH7-F1
#
_entry.id   AF-A0A067LTH7-F1
#
_cell.length_a   1.000
_cell.length_b   1.000
_cell.length_c   1.000
_cell.angle_alpha   90.00
_cell.angle_beta   90.00
_cell.angle_gamma   90.00
#
_symmetry.space_group_name_H-M   'P 1'
#
loop_
_entity.id
_entity.type
_entity.pdbx_description
1 polymer ?
#
loop_
_entity_poly.entity_id
_entity_poly.type
_entity_poly.pdbx_seq_one_letter_code
_entity_poly.pdbx_strand_id
1 'polypeptide(L)'
;LWSRSTSPLLSRLRTTMTVENHWKQLKHHYLHIMHRPRLDHTLFVICTKAVPVYMARAPALQDSYRIGRARQLTAYQITFKTA
;
A
#
# COMPACT_ATOMS: atom_id res chain seq x y z
N LEU A 1 2.91 2.86 20.24
CA LEU A 1 3.21 2.93 18.79
C LEU A 1 4.34 1.95 18.47
N TRP A 2 4.05 0.86 17.75
CA TRP A 2 4.96 -0.29 17.59
C TRP A 2 5.57 -0.44 16.19
N SER A 3 4.97 0.14 15.15
CA SER A 3 5.56 0.20 13.81
C SER A 3 6.21 1.57 13.56
N ARG A 4 7.40 1.56 12.95
CA ARG A 4 8.14 2.76 12.57
C ARG A 4 8.66 2.59 11.15
N SER A 5 8.42 3.58 10.30
CA SER A 5 9.07 3.63 8.98
C SER A 5 10.51 4.09 9.12
N THR A 6 11.38 3.59 8.24
CA THR A 6 12.77 4.06 8.11
C THR A 6 12.84 5.51 7.61
N SER A 7 11.80 6.00 6.94
CA SER A 7 11.75 7.37 6.44
C SER A 7 11.31 8.36 7.52
N PRO A 8 12.09 9.43 7.80
CA PRO A 8 11.72 10.45 8.77
C PRO A 8 10.54 11.33 8.31
N LEU A 9 10.19 11.29 7.02
CA LEU A 9 9.07 12.04 6.44
C LEU A 9 7.70 11.49 6.87
N LEU A 10 7.67 10.24 7.33
CA LEU A 10 6.44 9.58 7.76
C LEU A 10 6.35 9.62 9.28
N SER A 11 5.29 10.26 9.80
CA SER A 11 5.04 10.32 11.23
C SER A 11 4.76 8.92 11.80
N ARG A 12 5.20 8.69 13.04
CA ARG A 12 5.00 7.40 13.74
C ARG A 12 3.52 7.00 13.85
N LEU A 13 2.64 7.99 14.01
CA LEU A 13 1.20 7.76 14.09
C LEU A 13 0.63 7.33 12.73
N ARG A 14 1.08 7.95 11.64
CA ARG A 14 0.66 7.57 10.28
C ARG A 14 1.13 6.16 9.93
N THR A 15 2.36 5.79 10.32
CA THR A 15 2.89 4.44 10.07
C THR A 15 2.15 3.37 10.85
N THR A 16 1.82 3.61 12.12
CA THR A 16 1.03 2.64 12.91
C THR A 16 -0.37 2.47 12.38
N MET A 17 -1.06 3.57 12.05
CA MET A 17 -2.41 3.48 11.47
C MET A 17 -2.41 2.73 10.14
N THR A 18 -1.41 2.96 9.30
CA THR A 18 -1.28 2.27 8.01
C THR A 18 -1.07 0.78 8.20
N VAL A 19 -0.18 0.39 9.13
CA VAL A 19 0.09 -1.02 9.44
C VAL A 19 -1.13 -1.71 10.05
N GLU A 20 -1.82 -1.07 10.99
CA GLU A 20 -3.06 -1.61 11.59
C GLU A 20 -4.18 -1.78 10.55
N ASN A 21 -4.35 -0.80 9.66
CA ASN A 21 -5.32 -0.89 8.58
C ASN A 21 -4.97 -2.03 7.61
N HIS A 22 -3.69 -2.22 7.28
CA HIS A 22 -3.24 -3.35 6.49
C HIS A 22 -3.61 -4.69 7.15
N TRP A 23 -3.33 -4.85 8.45
CA TRP A 23 -3.71 -6.06 9.19
C TRP A 23 -5.22 -6.26 9.27
N LYS A 24 -6.01 -5.19 9.39
CA LYS A 24 -7.48 -5.26 9.33
C LYS A 24 -7.95 -5.82 7.99
N GLN A 25 -7.42 -5.29 6.87
CA GLN A 25 -7.76 -5.75 5.53
C GLN A 25 -7.31 -7.20 5.30
N LEU A 26 -6.08 -7.55 5.68
CA LEU A 26 -5.55 -8.90 5.51
C LEU A 26 -6.38 -9.94 6.27
N LYS A 27 -6.77 -9.63 7.51
CA LYS A 27 -7.66 -10.49 8.30
C LYS A 27 -9.01 -10.69 7.60
N HIS A 28 -9.62 -9.61 7.14
CA HIS A 28 -10.93 -9.67 6.51
C HIS A 28 -10.91 -10.43 5.18
N HIS A 29 -9.89 -10.22 4.34
CA HIS A 29 -9.84 -10.82 3.01
C HIS A 29 -9.39 -12.29 3.04
N TYR A 30 -8.40 -12.62 3.88
CA TYR A 30 -7.75 -13.93 3.80
C TYR A 30 -7.97 -14.83 5.02
N LEU A 31 -8.18 -14.25 6.20
CA LEU A 31 -8.24 -15.02 7.46
C LEU A 31 -9.66 -15.15 8.01
N HIS A 32 -10.69 -14.64 7.33
CA HIS A 32 -12.07 -14.65 7.83
C HIS A 32 -12.65 -16.07 7.97
N ILE A 33 -12.16 -17.03 7.18
CA ILE A 33 -12.63 -18.42 7.18
C ILE A 33 -12.00 -19.21 8.34
N MET A 34 -10.87 -18.75 8.88
CA MET A 34 -10.10 -19.48 9.89
C MET A 34 -10.33 -18.87 11.27
N HIS A 35 -10.99 -19.63 12.15
CA HIS A 35 -11.23 -19.23 13.54
C HIS A 35 -9.93 -19.02 14.35
N ARG A 36 -8.83 -19.70 13.98
CA ARG A 36 -7.46 -19.48 14.49
C ARG A 36 -6.42 -19.79 13.41
N PRO A 37 -6.04 -18.82 12.58
CA PRO A 37 -5.00 -19.05 11.60
C PRO A 37 -3.67 -19.30 12.30
N ARG A 38 -2.98 -20.37 11.91
CA ARG A 38 -1.60 -20.60 12.33
C ARG A 38 -0.74 -19.45 11.78
N LEU A 39 0.29 -19.07 12.52
CA LEU A 39 1.25 -18.05 12.08
C LEU A 39 1.83 -18.40 10.71
N ASP A 40 2.14 -19.68 10.50
CA ASP A 40 2.61 -20.24 9.23
C ASP A 40 1.66 -19.96 8.05
N HIS A 41 0.36 -20.18 8.23
CA HIS A 41 -0.63 -19.89 7.19
C HIS A 41 -0.71 -18.40 6.86
N THR A 42 -0.57 -17.54 7.88
CA THR A 42 -0.57 -16.09 7.68
C THR A 42 0.65 -15.65 6.87
N LEU A 43 1.83 -16.21 7.16
CA LEU A 43 3.05 -15.98 6.38
C LEU A 43 2.91 -16.48 4.94
N PHE A 44 2.35 -17.67 4.75
CA PHE A 44 2.09 -18.21 3.42
C PHE A 44 1.20 -17.28 2.59
N VAL A 45 0.10 -16.79 3.16
CA VAL A 45 -0.81 -15.83 2.49
C VAL A 45 -0.09 -14.53 2.16
N ILE A 46 0.73 -13.99 3.09
CA ILE A 46 1.49 -12.76 2.84
C ILE A 46 2.43 -12.95 1.65
N CYS A 47 3.23 -14.02 1.66
CA CYS A 47 4.22 -14.28 0.61
C CYS A 47 3.59 -14.59 -0.74
N THR A 48 2.48 -15.34 -0.77
CA THR A 48 1.89 -15.82 -2.04
C THR A 48 0.81 -14.91 -2.61
N LYS A 49 0.09 -14.15 -1.78
CA LYS A 49 -1.05 -13.31 -2.21
C LYS A 49 -0.75 -11.83 -2.05
N ALA A 50 -0.31 -11.40 -0.87
CA ALA A 50 -0.18 -9.98 -0.57
C ALA A 50 1.04 -9.35 -1.29
N VAL A 51 2.23 -9.94 -1.12
CA VAL A 51 3.48 -9.41 -1.67
C VAL A 51 3.45 -9.26 -3.20
N PRO A 52 3.02 -10.27 -3.98
CA PRO A 52 2.98 -10.13 -5.44
C PRO A 52 2.05 -9.02 -5.92
N VAL A 53 0.90 -8.83 -5.25
CA VAL A 53 -0.04 -7.74 -5.58
C VAL A 53 0.58 -6.37 -5.29
N TYR A 54 1.29 -6.23 -4.17
CA TYR A 54 2.01 -4.99 -3.87
C TYR A 54 3.15 -4.74 -4.85
N MET A 55 3.93 -5.77 -5.20
CA MET A 55 5.03 -5.64 -6.16
C MET A 55 4.55 -5.31 -7.57
N ALA A 56 3.39 -5.84 -7.98
CA ALA A 56 2.78 -5.47 -9.27
C ALA A 56 2.26 -4.02 -9.28
N ARG A 57 1.83 -3.48 -8.13
CA ARG A 57 1.32 -2.10 -8.00
C ARG A 57 2.40 -1.07 -7.68
N ALA A 58 3.48 -1.47 -7.03
CA ALA A 58 4.62 -0.63 -6.70
C ALA A 58 5.18 0.17 -7.89
N PRO A 59 5.37 -0.41 -9.09
CA PRO A 59 5.85 0.35 -10.23
C PRO A 59 4.86 1.44 -10.62
N ALA A 60 3.54 1.21 -10.57
CA ALA A 60 2.53 2.22 -10.88
C ALA A 60 2.53 3.43 -9.93
N LEU A 61 3.09 3.30 -8.73
CA LEU A 61 3.25 4.38 -7.76
C LEU A 61 4.56 5.15 -7.94
N GLN A 62 5.53 4.58 -8.66
CA GLN A 62 6.79 5.26 -8.98
C GLN A 62 6.61 6.14 -10.21
N ASP A 63 7.14 7.37 -10.16
CA ASP A 63 7.05 8.34 -11.26
C ASP A 63 7.73 7.83 -12.55
N SER A 64 8.57 6.80 -12.43
CA SER A 64 9.23 6.08 -13.52
C SER A 64 8.32 5.11 -14.30
N TYR A 65 7.07 4.87 -13.87
CA TYR A 65 6.18 3.91 -14.53
C TYR A 65 5.84 4.28 -15.98
N ARG A 66 5.94 5.57 -16.34
CA ARG A 66 5.55 6.10 -17.65
C ARG A 66 6.57 7.11 -18.16
N ILE A 67 7.82 6.68 -18.32
CA ILE A 67 8.91 7.51 -18.89
C ILE A 67 8.56 8.06 -20.29
N GLY A 68 7.63 7.42 -21.03
CA GLY A 68 7.20 7.85 -22.37
C GLY A 68 5.88 8.63 -22.46
N ARG A 69 5.18 8.92 -21.34
CA ARG A 69 3.90 9.65 -21.37
C ARG A 69 3.97 10.86 -20.46
N ALA A 70 3.64 12.04 -20.99
CA ALA A 70 3.52 13.24 -20.19
C ALA A 70 2.55 13.00 -19.01
N ARG A 71 2.96 13.44 -17.81
CA ARG A 71 2.18 13.32 -16.59
C ARG A 71 0.81 13.97 -16.82
N GLN A 72 -0.27 13.34 -16.34
CA GLN A 72 -1.57 14.00 -16.36
C GLN A 72 -1.46 15.30 -15.56
N LEU A 73 -1.98 16.38 -16.14
CA LEU A 73 -2.02 17.69 -15.49
C LEU A 73 -2.78 17.55 -14.17
N THR A 74 -2.22 18.10 -13.10
CA THR A 74 -2.89 18.18 -11.80
C THR A 74 -4.18 19.01 -11.97
N ALA A 75 -5.21 18.76 -11.16
CA ALA A 75 -6.47 19.50 -11.23
C ALA A 75 -6.27 21.04 -11.29
N TYR A 76 -5.32 21.56 -10.50
CA TYR A 76 -4.90 22.96 -10.53
C TYR A 76 -4.29 23.43 -11.86
N GLN A 77 -3.52 22.58 -12.53
CA GLN A 77 -2.91 22.90 -13.83
C GLN A 77 -3.95 22.89 -14.95
N ILE A 78 -4.96 22.03 -14.84
CA ILE A 78 -6.11 22.03 -15.75
C ILE A 78 -6.89 23.33 -15.61
N THR A 79 -7.22 23.73 -14.37
CA THR A 79 -7.97 24.97 -14.11
C THR A 79 -7.21 26.22 -14.56
N PHE A 80 -5.88 26.24 -14.40
CA PHE A 80 -5.05 27.36 -14.86
C PHE A 80 -4.98 27.45 -16.38
N LYS A 81 -4.97 26.32 -17.09
CA LYS A 81 -4.93 26.29 -18.56
C LYS A 81 -6.24 26.73 -19.21
N THR A 82 -7.36 26.59 -18.50
CA THR A 82 -8.70 26.99 -18.95
C THR A 82 -9.09 28.43 -18.61
N ALA A 83 -8.32 29.09 -17.74
CA ALA A 83 -8.48 30.51 -17.38
C ALA A 83 -7.71 31.39 -18.36
#